data_AF-A0A5Q2N303-F1
#
_entry.id   AF-A0A5Q2N303-F1
#
_cell.length_a   1.000
_cell.length_b   1.000
_cell.length_c   1.000
_cell.angle_alpha   90.00
_cell.angle_beta   90.00
_cell.angle_gamma   90.00
#
_symmetry.space_group_name_H-M   'P 1'
#
loop_
_entity.id
_entity.type
_entity.pdbx_description
1 polymer ?
#
loop_
_entity_poly.entity_id
_entity_poly.type
_entity_poly.pdbx_seq_one_letter_code
_entity_poly.pdbx_strand_id
1 'polypeptide(L)' 'MLYVILLVTIASIFLAVYRKQPLFLGLPFAAIFVHMMVQIAMVPMGFFETLQFIMSLR' A
#
# COMPACT_ATOMS: atom_id res chain seq x y z
N MET A 1 -6.39 -10.88 4.10
CA MET A 1 -6.07 -9.66 3.33
C MET A 1 -7.26 -9.13 2.54
N LEU A 2 -7.91 -9.94 1.69
CA LEU A 2 -8.94 -9.47 0.76
C LEU A 2 -10.12 -8.75 1.45
N TYR A 3 -10.64 -9.31 2.54
CA TYR A 3 -11.74 -8.71 3.32
C TYR A 3 -11.37 -7.37 4.00
N VAL A 4 -10.10 -7.19 4.38
CA VAL A 4 -9.62 -5.94 5.02
C VAL A 4 -9.57 -4.81 3.99
N ILE A 5 -9.04 -5.10 2.80
CA ILE A 5 -9.00 -4.12 1.70
C ILE A 5 -10.42 -3.74 1.28
N LEU A 6 -11.34 -4.71 1.26
CA LEU A 6 -12.74 -4.49 0.89
C LEU A 6 -13.44 -3.57 1.91
N LEU A 7 -13.21 -3.79 3.22
CA LEU A 7 -13.71 -2.91 4.28
C LEU A 7 -13.14 -1.48 4.17
N VAL A 8 -11.84 -1.34 3.95
CA VAL A 8 -11.18 -0.03 3.76
C VAL A 8 -11.72 0.67 2.51
N THR A 9 -12.01 -0.07 1.45
CA THR A 9 -12.57 0.47 0.20
C THR A 9 -13.99 0.98 0.40
N ILE A 10 -14.85 0.21 1.08
CA ILE A 10 -16.23 0.63 1.40
C ILE A 10 -16.21 1.88 2.29
N ALA A 11 -15.37 1.90 3.34
CA ALA A 11 -15.24 3.05 4.22
C ALA A 11 -14.71 4.30 3.48
N SER A 12 -13.74 4.10 2.59
CA SER A 12 -13.20 5.14 1.70
C SER A 12 -14.26 5.74 0.79
N ILE A 13 -15.06 4.89 0.13
CA ILE A 13 -16.16 5.34 -0.75
C ILE A 13 -17.22 6.10 0.06
N PHE A 14 -17.62 5.56 1.21
CA PHE A 14 -18.60 6.21 2.09
C PHE A 14 -18.11 7.60 2.53
N LEU A 15 -16.85 7.72 2.94
CA LEU A 15 -16.26 8.98 3.37
C LEU A 15 -16.07 9.96 2.20
N ALA A 16 -15.72 9.48 1.01
CA ALA A 16 -15.61 10.30 -0.20
C ALA A 16 -16.96 10.91 -0.60
N VAL A 17 -18.04 10.13 -0.53
CA VAL A 17 -19.40 10.59 -0.82
C VAL A 17 -19.91 11.53 0.29
N TYR A 18 -19.73 11.16 1.56
CA TYR A 18 -20.20 11.94 2.71
C TYR A 18 -19.51 13.31 2.82
N ARG A 19 -18.18 13.37 2.63
CA ARG A 19 -17.43 14.63 2.68
C ARG A 19 -17.34 15.36 1.33
N LYS A 20 -17.91 14.79 0.25
CA LYS A 20 -17.78 15.28 -1.14
C LYS A 20 -16.32 15.55 -1.57
N GLN A 21 -15.38 14.88 -0.93
CA GLN A 21 -13.95 15.04 -1.16
C GLN A 21 -13.44 13.76 -1.84
N PRO A 22 -13.25 13.77 -3.16
CA PRO A 22 -12.80 12.58 -3.90
C PRO A 22 -11.40 12.12 -3.47
N LEU A 23 -10.65 12.98 -2.76
CA LEU A 23 -9.35 12.66 -2.17
C LEU A 23 -9.40 11.41 -1.27
N PHE A 24 -10.54 11.13 -0.63
CA PHE A 24 -10.69 9.93 0.20
C PHE A 24 -10.63 8.64 -0.61
N LEU A 25 -10.92 8.65 -1.92
CA LEU A 25 -10.72 7.49 -2.79
C LEU A 25 -9.25 7.10 -2.97
N GLY A 26 -8.31 7.98 -2.60
CA GLY A 26 -6.88 7.67 -2.52
C GLY A 26 -6.49 6.83 -1.30
N LEU A 27 -7.37 6.71 -0.30
CA LEU A 27 -7.14 5.95 0.93
C LEU A 27 -6.82 4.45 0.69
N PRO A 28 -7.55 3.70 -0.17
CA PRO A 28 -7.18 2.33 -0.51
C PRO A 28 -5.80 2.23 -1.20
N PHE A 29 -5.45 3.19 -2.05
CA PHE A 29 -4.12 3.24 -2.68
C PHE A 29 -3.03 3.50 -1.64
N ALA A 30 -3.26 4.43 -0.70
CA ALA A 30 -2.34 4.71 0.40
C ALA A 30 -2.17 3.48 1.31
N ALA A 31 -3.24 2.73 1.59
CA ALA A 31 -3.18 1.50 2.39
C ALA A 31 -2.30 0.43 1.73
N ILE A 32 -2.44 0.23 0.41
CA ILE A 32 -1.58 -0.69 -0.36
C ILE A 32 -0.13 -0.20 -0.35
N PHE A 33 0.09 1.11 -0.54
CA PHE A 33 1.43 1.70 -0.55
C PHE A 33 2.15 1.54 0.78
N VAL A 34 1.47 1.80 1.91
CA VAL A 34 2.02 1.59 3.25
C VAL A 34 2.32 0.11 3.47
N HIS A 35 1.43 -0.79 3.05
CA HIS A 35 1.68 -2.22 3.16
C HIS A 35 2.92 -2.66 2.38
N MET A 36 3.12 -2.11 1.17
CA MET A 36 4.32 -2.34 0.37
C MET A 36 5.58 -1.81 1.04
N MET A 37 5.54 -0.60 1.60
CA MET A 37 6.66 -0.02 2.36
C MET A 37 7.04 -0.89 3.57
N VAL A 38 6.06 -1.39 4.31
CA VAL A 38 6.29 -2.28 5.45
C VAL A 38 6.94 -3.59 4.99
N GLN A 39 6.47 -4.19 3.89
CA GLN A 39 7.09 -5.40 3.36
C GLN A 39 8.55 -5.16 2.95
N ILE A 40 8.83 -4.04 2.28
CA ILE A 40 10.19 -3.66 1.90
C ILE A 40 11.07 -3.48 3.14
N ALA A 41 10.56 -2.84 4.20
CA ALA A 41 11.28 -2.62 5.44
C ALA A 41 11.50 -3.91 6.26
N MET A 42 10.63 -4.92 6.09
CA MET A 42 10.74 -6.23 6.75
C MET A 42 11.69 -7.18 6.04
N VAL A 43 12.22 -6.83 4.85
CA VAL A 43 13.23 -7.66 4.19
C VAL A 43 14.51 -7.64 5.04
N PRO A 44 15.03 -8.83 5.45
CA PRO A 44 16.18 -8.91 6.35
C PRO A 44 17.52 -8.53 5.68
N MET A 45 17.60 -8.56 4.35
CA MET A 45 18.74 -8.02 3.59
C MET A 45 18.57 -6.51 3.39
N GLY A 46 19.69 -5.78 3.29
CA GLY A 46 19.63 -4.35 2.97
C GLY A 46 18.84 -4.14 1.67
N PHE A 47 18.01 -3.09 1.59
CA PHE A 47 17.18 -2.80 0.41
C PHE A 47 17.99 -2.85 -0.89
N PHE A 48 19.21 -2.30 -0.87
CA PHE A 48 20.14 -2.31 -2.00
C PHE A 48 20.69 -3.69 -2.35
N GLU A 49 20.91 -4.57 -1.37
CA GLU A 49 21.34 -5.96 -1.62
C GLU A 49 20.21 -6.76 -2.26
N THR A 50 18.98 -6.54 -1.81
CA THR A 50 17.79 -7.17 -2.40
C THR A 50 17.57 -6.71 -3.83
N LEU A 51 17.76 -5.42 -4.11
CA LEU A 51 17.71 -4.89 -5.49
C LEU A 51 18.83 -5.46 -6.37
N GLN A 52 20.06 -5.55 -5.86
CA GLN A 52 21.17 -6.17 -6.61
C GLN A 52 20.91 -7.65 -6.92
N PHE A 53 20.33 -8.39 -5.98
CA PHE A 53 19.91 -9.78 -6.15
C PHE A 53 18.82 -9.92 -7.23
N ILE A 54 17.74 -9.13 -7.14
CA ILE A 54 16.62 -9.18 -8.11
C ILE A 54 17.07 -8.74 -9.50
N MET A 55 17.89 -7.69 -9.58
CA MET A 55 18.33 -7.11 -10.84
C MET A 55 19.56 -7.82 -11.43
N SER A 56 20.10 -8.84 -10.75
CA SER A 56 21.36 -9.52 -11.11
C SER A 56 22.50 -8.53 -11.43
N LEU A 57 22.51 -7.38 -10.75
CA LEU A 57 23.56 -6.38 -10.86
C LEU A 57 24.76 -6.91 -10.06
N ARG A 58 25.69 -7.57 -10.74
CA ARG A 58 26.98 -7.98 -10.17
C ARG A 58 27.93 -6.78 -10.07
#